data_AF-A0A9X9Q9C4-F1
#
_entry.id   AF-A0A9X9Q9C4-F1
#
_cell.length_a   1.000
_cell.length_b   1.000
_cell.length_c   1.000
_cell.angle_alpha   90.00
_cell.angle_beta   90.00
_cell.angle_gamma   90.00
#
_symmetry.space_group_name_H-M   'P 1'
#
loop_
_entity.id
_entity.type
_entity.pdbx_description
1 polymer ?
#
loop_
_entity_poly.entity_id
_entity_poly.type
_entity_poly.pdbx_seq_one_letter_code
_entity_poly.pdbx_strand_id
1 'polypeptide(L)'
;MRILLTCLLLCALVVSDSEGSHELHPVSSASNCDCLNGGTCVTYKYFSNIHRCNCPKKFQGEHCEIDTTKTCFEGNGHSYRGKADTDIIGRPCLAWNSATVLLKEYHALRPDALQLGLGKHNYCR
;
A
#
# COMPACT_ATOMS: atom_id res chain seq x y z
N MET A 1 57.20 -18.30 -46.30
CA MET A 1 56.79 -17.88 -44.95
C MET A 1 55.35 -18.32 -44.73
N ARG A 2 55.14 -19.27 -43.83
CA ARG A 2 53.81 -19.77 -43.43
C ARG A 2 53.23 -18.79 -42.41
N ILE A 3 52.04 -18.23 -42.64
CA ILE A 3 51.06 -17.94 -41.59
C ILE A 3 49.67 -18.21 -42.20
N LEU A 4 48.84 -18.86 -41.39
CA LEU A 4 47.65 -19.61 -41.73
C LEU A 4 46.42 -18.76 -42.04
N LEU A 5 45.62 -19.30 -42.96
CA LEU A 5 44.17 -19.19 -43.04
C LEU A 5 43.54 -19.59 -41.69
N THR A 6 42.73 -18.75 -41.04
CA THR A 6 41.56 -19.18 -40.23
C THR A 6 40.84 -18.01 -39.54
N CYS A 7 39.51 -18.14 -39.54
CA CYS A 7 38.55 -17.57 -38.59
C CYS A 7 38.22 -16.07 -38.63
N LEU A 8 37.37 -15.74 -39.61
CA LEU A 8 36.08 -15.08 -39.34
C LEU A 8 35.38 -15.77 -38.15
N LEU A 9 35.61 -15.33 -36.92
CA LEU A 9 34.80 -15.61 -35.71
C LEU A 9 35.60 -15.08 -34.51
N LEU A 10 35.20 -13.95 -33.94
CA LEU A 10 35.38 -13.53 -32.53
C LEU A 10 35.17 -12.00 -32.41
N CYS A 11 33.95 -11.53 -32.70
CA CYS A 11 33.44 -10.25 -32.18
C CYS A 11 32.26 -10.52 -31.24
N ALA A 12 32.43 -11.48 -30.34
CA ALA A 12 31.48 -11.77 -29.28
C ALA A 12 32.27 -12.08 -28.02
N LEU A 13 32.76 -11.06 -27.29
CA LEU A 13 33.16 -11.17 -25.88
C LEU A 13 33.32 -9.78 -25.25
N VAL A 14 32.24 -9.00 -25.15
CA VAL A 14 31.99 -7.94 -24.14
C VAL A 14 30.58 -7.43 -24.45
N VAL A 15 29.55 -7.46 -23.61
CA VAL A 15 29.46 -7.10 -22.19
C VAL A 15 28.23 -7.81 -21.58
N SER A 16 28.47 -8.39 -20.41
CA SER A 16 27.57 -8.67 -19.28
C SER A 16 26.19 -9.27 -19.53
N ASP A 17 26.09 -10.53 -19.09
CA ASP A 17 24.89 -11.15 -18.54
C ASP A 17 24.15 -10.15 -17.64
N SER A 18 23.01 -9.63 -18.10
CA SER A 18 22.00 -9.15 -17.17
C SER A 18 21.15 -10.34 -16.79
N GLU A 19 21.70 -11.20 -15.92
CA GLU A 19 20.87 -11.96 -15.00
C GLU A 19 20.07 -10.92 -14.24
N GLY A 20 18.86 -10.65 -14.72
CA GLY A 20 17.84 -10.01 -13.93
C GLY A 20 17.62 -10.93 -12.76
N SER A 21 18.31 -10.65 -11.66
CA SER A 21 17.92 -11.08 -10.33
C SER A 21 16.56 -10.45 -10.08
N HIS A 22 15.52 -11.10 -10.60
CA HIS A 22 14.26 -11.18 -9.90
C HIS A 22 14.63 -11.86 -8.60
N GLU A 23 15.08 -11.04 -7.64
CA GLU A 23 14.92 -11.34 -6.22
C GLU A 23 13.42 -11.56 -6.08
N LEU A 24 13.02 -12.82 -6.27
CA LEU A 24 11.85 -13.36 -5.65
C LEU A 24 12.15 -13.21 -4.18
N HIS A 25 11.88 -12.00 -3.66
CA HIS A 25 11.77 -11.76 -2.24
C HIS A 25 11.00 -12.95 -1.71
N PRO A 26 11.55 -13.66 -0.71
CA PRO A 26 10.90 -14.83 -0.20
C PRO A 26 9.48 -14.40 0.12
N VAL A 27 8.51 -14.98 -0.60
CA VAL A 27 7.10 -14.87 -0.26
C VAL A 27 7.05 -15.57 1.08
N SER A 28 7.36 -14.82 2.14
CA SER A 28 7.24 -15.28 3.49
C SER A 28 5.78 -15.64 3.60
N SER A 29 5.52 -16.89 3.90
CA SER A 29 4.21 -17.41 4.28
C SER A 29 3.78 -16.80 5.62
N ALA A 30 3.82 -15.47 5.73
CA ALA A 30 3.17 -14.65 6.71
C ALA A 30 1.90 -14.15 6.02
N SER A 31 0.75 -14.60 6.54
CA SER A 31 -0.58 -14.10 6.22
C SER A 31 -0.60 -12.63 5.81
N ASN A 32 -1.04 -12.36 4.57
CA ASN A 32 -1.19 -11.04 3.96
C ASN A 32 -2.18 -10.18 4.76
N CYS A 33 -1.68 -9.49 5.79
CA CYS A 33 -2.52 -8.89 6.81
C CYS A 33 -1.88 -7.57 7.26
N ASP A 34 -2.20 -6.50 6.53
CA ASP A 34 -1.60 -5.17 6.72
C ASP A 34 -2.24 -4.43 7.91
N CYS A 35 -2.30 -5.06 9.08
CA CYS A 35 -2.87 -4.44 10.29
C CYS A 35 -1.93 -3.37 10.86
N LEU A 36 -2.47 -2.19 11.11
CA LEU A 36 -1.77 -1.04 11.70
C LEU A 36 -2.09 -0.89 13.19
N ASN A 37 -1.37 0.02 13.86
CA ASN A 37 -1.70 0.52 15.20
C ASN A 37 -1.90 -0.56 16.29
N GLY A 38 -1.14 -1.67 16.22
CA GLY A 38 -1.25 -2.79 17.16
C GLY A 38 -2.42 -3.74 16.85
N GLY A 39 -3.00 -3.67 15.66
CA GLY A 39 -3.98 -4.63 15.19
C GLY A 39 -3.40 -6.03 15.08
N THR A 40 -4.17 -7.03 15.51
CA THR A 40 -3.77 -8.43 15.41
C THR A 40 -4.45 -9.09 14.21
N CYS A 41 -3.67 -9.70 13.32
CA CYS A 41 -4.23 -10.47 12.22
C CYS A 41 -4.94 -11.73 12.74
N VAL A 42 -6.19 -11.93 12.34
CA VAL A 42 -6.93 -13.16 12.64
C VAL A 42 -7.39 -13.82 11.35
N THR A 43 -7.26 -15.14 11.31
CA THR A 43 -7.62 -15.99 10.17
C THR A 43 -8.76 -16.93 10.59
N TYR A 44 -9.57 -17.35 9.63
CA TYR A 44 -10.68 -18.27 9.88
C TYR A 44 -10.31 -19.67 9.45
N LYS A 45 -10.40 -20.63 10.37
CA LYS A 45 -10.05 -22.05 10.15
C LYS A 45 -10.73 -22.66 8.91
N TYR A 46 -11.95 -22.25 8.61
CA TYR A 46 -12.74 -22.77 7.48
C TYR A 46 -12.65 -21.89 6.22
N PHE A 47 -12.07 -20.70 6.34
CA PHE A 47 -11.89 -19.75 5.24
C PHE A 47 -10.44 -19.25 5.26
N SER A 48 -9.50 -20.15 4.92
CA SER A 48 -8.05 -19.91 5.05
C SER A 48 -7.54 -18.66 4.31
N ASN A 49 -8.29 -18.18 3.32
CA ASN A 49 -7.94 -17.02 2.50
C ASN A 49 -8.57 -15.71 2.99
N ILE A 50 -9.37 -15.73 4.07
CA ILE A 50 -9.96 -14.52 4.65
C ILE A 50 -9.16 -14.15 5.90
N HIS A 51 -8.61 -12.94 5.85
CA HIS A 51 -7.90 -12.33 6.95
C HIS A 51 -8.62 -11.05 7.37
N ARG A 52 -8.61 -10.75 8.67
CA ARG A 52 -9.11 -9.47 9.20
C ARG A 52 -8.23 -9.00 10.33
N CYS A 53 -8.27 -7.70 10.61
CA CYS A 53 -7.59 -7.13 11.75
C CYS A 53 -8.52 -7.06 12.96
N ASN A 54 -8.05 -7.56 14.11
CA ASN A 54 -8.64 -7.27 15.40
C ASN A 54 -8.00 -5.98 15.96
N CYS A 55 -8.78 -4.90 16.01
CA CYS A 55 -8.25 -3.57 16.36
C CYS A 55 -8.34 -3.27 17.85
N PRO A 56 -7.35 -2.56 18.43
CA PRO A 56 -7.48 -1.99 19.76
C PRO A 56 -8.65 -1.01 19.85
N LYS A 57 -9.18 -0.76 21.05
CA LYS A 57 -10.39 0.07 21.28
C LYS A 57 -10.38 1.47 20.64
N LYS A 58 -9.19 2.06 20.45
CA LYS A 58 -9.02 3.40 19.87
C LYS A 58 -8.92 3.41 18.34
N PHE A 59 -8.91 2.24 17.71
CA PHE A 59 -8.73 2.10 16.28
C PHE A 59 -9.86 1.29 15.65
N GLN A 60 -10.17 1.62 14.41
CA GLN A 60 -11.16 0.90 13.59
C GLN A 60 -10.69 0.85 12.14
N GLY A 61 -11.43 0.16 11.29
CA GLY A 61 -11.12 0.00 9.87
C GLY A 61 -10.69 -1.43 9.52
N GLU A 62 -10.49 -1.66 8.24
CA GLU A 62 -10.08 -2.98 7.72
C GLU A 62 -8.67 -3.34 8.20
N HIS A 63 -7.84 -2.31 8.37
CA HIS A 63 -6.44 -2.37 8.74
C HIS A 63 -6.15 -1.66 10.07
N CYS A 64 -7.17 -1.35 10.87
CA CYS A 64 -7.03 -0.54 12.09
C CYS A 64 -6.41 0.85 11.83
N GLU A 65 -6.67 1.40 10.65
CA GLU A 65 -6.06 2.61 10.11
C GLU A 65 -6.76 3.91 10.57
N ILE A 66 -7.95 3.82 11.14
CA ILE A 66 -8.74 4.98 11.59
C ILE A 66 -8.60 5.12 13.11
N ASP A 67 -8.18 6.29 13.57
CA ASP A 67 -8.14 6.64 14.99
C ASP A 67 -9.49 7.24 15.41
N THR A 68 -10.19 6.57 16.32
CA THR A 68 -11.53 7.00 16.77
C THR A 68 -11.47 8.07 17.87
N THR A 69 -10.28 8.35 18.39
CA THR A 69 -10.07 9.24 19.54
C THR A 69 -9.46 10.58 19.17
N LYS A 70 -8.84 10.70 17.99
CA LYS A 70 -8.24 11.96 17.51
C LYS A 70 -9.32 12.96 17.07
N THR A 71 -9.31 14.12 17.74
CA THR A 71 -10.19 15.27 17.45
C THR A 71 -9.45 16.45 16.85
N CYS A 72 -8.12 16.47 16.93
CA CYS A 72 -7.25 17.47 16.33
C CYS A 72 -6.15 16.80 15.51
N PHE A 73 -5.63 17.54 14.52
CA PHE A 73 -4.44 17.16 13.76
C PHE A 73 -3.19 17.82 14.35
N GLU A 74 -2.03 17.26 14.04
CA GLU A 74 -0.73 17.76 14.48
C GLU A 74 0.09 18.23 13.28
N GLY A 75 0.85 19.31 13.42
CA GLY A 75 1.68 19.86 12.36
C GLY A 75 0.88 20.21 11.09
N ASN A 76 1.28 19.64 9.95
CA ASN A 76 0.58 19.81 8.67
C ASN A 76 -0.60 18.85 8.47
N GLY A 77 -0.89 17.97 9.44
CA GLY A 77 -2.00 17.02 9.38
C GLY A 77 -1.76 15.77 8.53
N HIS A 78 -0.57 15.57 7.95
CA HIS A 78 -0.30 14.43 7.05
C HIS A 78 -0.53 13.04 7.71
N SER A 79 -0.25 12.93 9.01
CA SER A 79 -0.46 11.71 9.80
C SER A 79 -1.86 11.64 10.44
N TYR A 80 -2.75 12.60 10.16
CA TYR A 80 -4.07 12.62 10.77
C TYR A 80 -4.92 11.44 10.28
N ARG A 81 -5.45 10.66 11.23
CA ARG A 81 -6.29 9.49 10.97
C ARG A 81 -7.63 9.54 11.69
N GLY A 82 -8.03 10.73 12.16
CA GLY A 82 -9.31 10.96 12.81
C GLY A 82 -10.50 10.91 11.85
N LYS A 83 -11.68 11.27 12.37
CA LYS A 83 -12.97 11.12 11.68
C LYS A 83 -13.65 12.43 11.26
N ALA A 84 -12.95 13.56 11.34
CA ALA A 84 -13.47 14.82 10.80
C ALA A 84 -13.85 14.62 9.33
N ASP A 85 -15.06 15.00 8.93
CA ASP A 85 -15.66 14.70 7.63
C ASP A 85 -16.42 15.90 7.03
N THR A 86 -16.17 17.10 7.56
CA THR A 86 -16.76 18.34 7.09
C THR A 86 -15.67 19.38 6.83
N ASP A 87 -15.89 20.23 5.84
CA ASP A 87 -15.02 21.37 5.56
C ASP A 87 -15.25 22.54 6.54
N ILE A 88 -14.47 23.61 6.37
CA ILE A 88 -14.50 24.82 7.21
C ILE A 88 -15.84 25.56 7.22
N ILE A 89 -16.74 25.28 6.27
CA ILE A 89 -18.09 25.87 6.21
C ILE A 89 -19.19 24.84 6.46
N GLY A 90 -18.83 23.63 6.90
CA GLY A 90 -19.78 22.58 7.29
C GLY A 90 -20.32 21.71 6.15
N ARG A 91 -19.71 21.76 4.95
CA ARG A 91 -20.11 20.84 3.86
C ARG A 91 -19.50 19.45 4.08
N PRO A 92 -20.25 18.37 3.83
CA PRO A 92 -19.72 17.03 3.97
C PRO A 92 -18.65 16.74 2.92
N CYS A 93 -17.56 16.09 3.34
CA CYS A 93 -16.55 15.57 2.45
C CYS A 93 -17.10 14.45 1.58
N LEU A 94 -16.57 14.32 0.36
CA LEU A 94 -16.83 13.17 -0.50
C LEU A 94 -16.02 11.97 -0.02
N ALA A 95 -16.59 10.77 -0.15
CA ALA A 95 -15.87 9.55 0.19
C ALA A 95 -14.71 9.31 -0.78
N TRP A 96 -13.56 8.88 -0.28
CA TRP A 96 -12.35 8.63 -1.09
C TRP A 96 -12.54 7.50 -2.11
N ASN A 97 -13.54 6.66 -1.92
CA ASN A 97 -13.96 5.59 -2.83
C ASN A 97 -15.20 5.94 -3.68
N SER A 98 -15.68 7.18 -3.64
CA SER A 98 -16.82 7.62 -4.47
C SER A 98 -16.42 7.74 -5.94
N ALA A 99 -17.34 7.46 -6.86
CA ALA A 99 -17.07 7.50 -8.31
C ALA A 99 -16.41 8.82 -8.76
N THR A 100 -16.82 9.95 -8.19
CA THR A 100 -16.24 11.26 -8.49
C THR A 100 -14.80 11.42 -7.98
N VAL A 101 -14.50 10.91 -6.78
CA VAL A 101 -13.15 11.02 -6.18
C VAL A 101 -12.18 10.03 -6.83
N LEU A 102 -12.65 8.86 -7.28
CA LEU A 102 -11.84 7.91 -8.06
C LEU A 102 -11.28 8.50 -9.37
N LEU A 103 -11.83 9.62 -9.86
CA LEU A 103 -11.34 10.36 -11.03
C LEU A 103 -10.33 11.46 -10.66
N LYS A 104 -9.97 11.61 -9.37
CA LYS A 104 -9.03 12.60 -8.85
C LYS A 104 -7.69 11.93 -8.52
N GLU A 105 -6.68 12.75 -8.26
CA GLU A 105 -5.32 12.27 -7.95
C GLU A 105 -5.26 11.45 -6.65
N TYR A 106 -6.00 11.86 -5.62
CA TYR A 106 -6.05 11.18 -4.32
C TYR A 106 -7.38 10.45 -4.15
N HIS A 107 -7.32 9.13 -4.05
CA HIS A 107 -8.49 8.26 -3.96
C HIS A 107 -8.14 6.91 -3.31
N ALA A 108 -9.17 6.16 -2.89
CA ALA A 108 -9.01 4.91 -2.13
C ALA A 108 -8.50 3.70 -2.93
N LEU A 109 -8.30 3.83 -4.24
CA LEU A 109 -7.79 2.74 -5.11
C LEU A 109 -6.33 2.91 -5.51
N ARG A 110 -5.64 3.90 -4.93
CA ARG A 110 -4.20 4.05 -5.15
C ARG A 110 -3.43 2.93 -4.46
N PRO A 111 -2.25 2.54 -4.99
CA PRO A 111 -1.40 1.54 -4.35
C PRO A 111 -0.89 1.97 -2.95
N ASP A 112 -0.77 3.28 -2.71
CA ASP A 112 -0.34 3.90 -1.44
C ASP A 112 -1.51 4.39 -0.57
N ALA A 113 -2.75 3.99 -0.90
CA ALA A 113 -3.96 4.50 -0.25
C ALA A 113 -4.00 4.21 1.26
N LEU A 114 -3.56 3.02 1.68
CA LEU A 114 -3.52 2.63 3.09
C LEU A 114 -2.55 3.53 3.89
N GLN A 115 -1.36 3.80 3.35
CA GLN A 115 -0.35 4.66 3.96
C GLN A 115 -0.84 6.10 4.05
N LEU A 116 -1.55 6.59 3.04
CA LEU A 116 -2.18 7.92 3.02
C LEU A 116 -3.46 8.01 3.86
N GLY A 117 -4.02 6.88 4.30
CA GLY A 117 -5.28 6.83 5.04
C GLY A 117 -6.51 7.09 4.17
N LEU A 118 -6.43 6.80 2.87
CA LEU A 118 -7.53 6.95 1.91
C LEU A 118 -8.30 5.62 1.82
N GLY A 119 -9.44 5.54 2.50
CA GLY A 119 -10.23 4.30 2.57
C GLY A 119 -11.67 4.46 2.12
N LYS A 120 -12.52 3.48 2.46
CA LYS A 120 -13.98 3.52 2.24
C LYS A 120 -14.67 4.42 3.27
N HIS A 121 -14.27 5.69 3.32
CA HIS A 121 -14.78 6.73 4.20
C HIS A 121 -14.61 8.11 3.56
N ASN A 122 -15.14 9.15 4.19
CA ASN A 122 -15.03 10.55 3.78
C ASN A 122 -14.23 11.43 4.76
N TYR A 123 -13.44 10.83 5.65
CA TYR A 123 -12.64 11.60 6.62
C TYR A 123 -11.54 12.44 5.97
N CYS A 124 -11.30 13.64 6.50
CA CYS A 124 -10.22 14.54 6.11
C CYS A 124 -8.86 13.83 6.23
N ARG A 125 -8.00 14.04 5.23
CA ARG A 125 -6.62 13.54 5.15
C ARG A 125 -5.74 14.63 4.58
#